data_AF-A0A7S3CFH5-F1
#
_entry.id   AF-A0A7S3CFH5-F1
#
_cell.length_a   1.000
_cell.length_b   1.000
_cell.length_c   1.000
_cell.angle_alpha   90.00
_cell.angle_beta   90.00
_cell.angle_gamma   90.00
#
_symmetry.space_group_name_H-M   'P 1'
#
loop_
_entity.id
_entity.type
_entity.pdbx_description
1 polymer ?
#
loop_
_entity_poly.entity_id
_entity_poly.type
_entity_poly.pdbx_seq_one_letter_code
_entity_poly.pdbx_strand_id
1 'polypeptide(L)'
;ELEPLVFPIMYRMLSTEGQDVFEEILELISYFTYYSPVISDNMWRLWPMIVEAVHDWAVEYFENILIPLDNYISRGTQRFLTCKQPDYLASAYGLMQKVFTMDVMEEDMMPAPQLMECILLNCKGHVDQYLEPFLVLAAGKFVKPDVKKKVFLDLLVQVVANALYYNPALTLQILHKHSLTAGVFTKWFEMIWRTTKKGGCQHFKRENDKKICVIGLATILQLPAAQLPPELVAGTGQLVASAVKLAADLRVLRQQKEQTLAEESGSSSDEYEEVDEAGDDDDDDDESWKPKASKMREQLFDLDDGDDEDEDDWEDFYDYWDDEGDQVVTSPLDAIDAHVYFSDSLGAMQANEAERFNAMLAGMQDAKQRQLLEETMQYANERRQALAQAAQRAS
;
A
#
# COMPACT_ATOMS: atom_id res chain seq x y z
N GLU A 1 6.12 7.68 30.23
CA GLU A 1 7.21 8.20 31.10
C GLU A 1 8.62 8.02 30.50
N LEU A 2 8.81 7.11 29.55
CA LEU A 2 10.13 6.86 28.94
C LEU A 2 10.58 7.95 27.94
N GLU A 3 9.65 8.53 27.18
CA GLU A 3 9.96 9.47 26.08
C GLU A 3 10.89 10.63 26.50
N PRO A 4 10.68 11.36 27.62
CA PRO A 4 11.57 12.46 27.99
C PRO A 4 13.01 12.04 28.31
N LEU A 5 13.23 10.78 28.70
CA LEU A 5 14.56 10.24 29.01
C LEU A 5 15.30 9.85 27.73
N VAL A 6 14.59 9.32 26.74
CA VAL A 6 15.16 8.79 25.50
C VAL A 6 15.22 9.85 24.40
N PHE A 7 14.35 10.87 24.43
CA PHE A 7 14.32 11.94 23.42
C PHE A 7 15.66 12.63 23.17
N PRO A 8 16.46 13.02 24.19
CA PRO A 8 17.77 13.64 23.94
C PRO A 8 18.73 12.73 23.17
N ILE A 9 18.60 11.41 23.35
CA ILE A 9 19.40 10.42 22.63
C ILE A 9 18.93 10.34 21.18
N MET A 10 17.62 10.15 20.94
CA MET A 10 17.06 10.11 19.59
C MET A 10 17.39 11.40 18.81
N TYR A 11 17.19 12.56 19.42
CA TYR A 11 17.46 13.84 18.77
C TYR A 11 18.93 13.99 18.34
N ARG A 12 19.86 13.53 19.18
CA ARG A 12 21.30 13.61 18.89
C ARG A 12 21.73 12.58 17.86
N MET A 13 21.23 11.34 17.97
CA MET A 13 21.65 10.22 17.12
C MET A 13 21.02 10.26 15.71
N LEU A 14 20.00 11.09 15.47
CA LEU A 14 19.54 11.39 14.10
C LEU A 14 20.54 12.26 13.29
N SER A 15 21.59 12.79 13.92
CA SER A 15 22.67 13.49 13.23
C SER A 15 23.73 12.51 12.72
N THR A 16 24.75 13.02 12.04
CA THR A 16 25.91 12.23 11.60
C THR A 16 26.67 11.53 12.76
N GLU A 17 26.44 11.93 14.01
CA GLU A 17 27.02 11.23 15.17
C GLU A 17 26.42 9.85 15.44
N GLY A 18 25.21 9.57 14.95
CA GLY A 18 24.49 8.32 15.20
C GLY A 18 24.29 7.45 13.96
N GLN A 19 25.11 7.62 12.91
CA GLN A 19 25.01 6.81 11.68
C GLN A 19 25.02 5.31 11.98
N ASP A 20 25.92 4.87 12.86
CA ASP A 20 26.07 3.45 13.23
C ASP A 20 24.88 2.85 13.99
N VAL A 21 23.95 3.69 14.48
CA VAL A 21 22.77 3.27 15.26
C VAL A 21 21.48 3.86 14.70
N PHE A 22 21.49 4.33 13.46
CA PHE A 22 20.41 5.15 12.92
C PHE A 22 19.11 4.34 12.79
N GLU A 23 19.20 3.09 12.36
CA GLU A 23 18.07 2.18 12.25
C GLU A 23 17.40 1.94 13.60
N GLU A 24 18.16 1.66 14.66
CA GLU A 24 17.62 1.44 16.01
C GLU A 24 16.93 2.71 16.54
N ILE A 25 17.45 3.88 16.18
CA ILE A 25 16.83 5.16 16.54
C ILE A 25 15.52 5.35 15.77
N LEU A 26 15.45 5.01 14.49
CA LEU A 26 14.21 5.04 13.71
C LEU A 26 13.17 4.03 14.23
N GLU A 27 13.62 2.85 14.66
CA GLU A 27 12.76 1.85 15.29
C GLU A 27 12.14 2.40 16.59
N LEU A 28 12.98 2.98 17.47
CA LEU A 28 12.50 3.65 18.69
C LEU A 28 11.49 4.76 18.37
N ILE A 29 11.77 5.60 17.37
CA ILE A 29 10.84 6.65 16.94
C ILE A 29 9.52 6.02 16.48
N SER A 30 9.56 4.94 15.71
CA SER A 30 8.38 4.20 15.25
C SER A 30 7.55 3.69 16.42
N TYR A 31 8.17 3.10 17.45
CA TYR A 31 7.46 2.68 18.66
C TYR A 31 6.76 3.86 19.35
N PHE A 32 7.45 4.98 19.57
CA PHE A 32 6.85 6.14 20.22
C PHE A 32 5.75 6.77 19.39
N THR A 33 5.91 6.83 18.06
CA THR A 33 4.91 7.38 17.15
C THR A 33 3.75 6.44 16.91
N TYR A 34 3.86 5.14 17.16
CA TYR A 34 2.79 4.14 17.00
C TYR A 34 2.01 3.87 18.31
N TYR A 35 2.70 3.60 19.42
CA TYR A 35 2.04 3.18 20.66
C TYR A 35 1.56 4.33 21.55
N SER A 36 2.12 5.53 21.40
CA SER A 36 1.66 6.68 22.20
C SER A 36 0.25 7.09 21.80
N PRO A 37 -0.70 7.37 22.71
CA PRO A 37 -2.06 7.82 22.35
C PRO A 37 -2.08 9.08 21.49
N VAL A 38 -1.10 9.97 21.68
CA VAL A 38 -0.90 11.19 20.90
C VAL A 38 0.59 11.37 20.66
N ILE A 39 0.96 11.78 19.44
CA ILE A 39 2.34 12.10 19.12
C ILE A 39 2.73 13.43 19.79
N SER A 40 3.72 13.37 20.69
CA SER A 40 4.13 14.51 21.51
C SER A 40 4.88 15.59 20.72
N ASP A 41 4.98 16.79 21.30
CA ASP A 41 5.80 17.87 20.74
C ASP A 41 7.28 17.48 20.57
N ASN A 42 7.82 16.65 21.45
CA ASN A 42 9.19 16.17 21.34
C ASN A 42 9.35 15.28 20.11
N MET A 43 8.45 14.32 19.90
CA MET A 43 8.48 13.46 18.73
C MET A 43 8.38 14.29 17.43
N TRP A 44 7.46 15.25 17.37
CA TRP A 44 7.34 16.16 16.22
C TRP A 44 8.59 17.02 15.93
N ARG A 45 9.52 17.19 16.89
CA ARG A 45 10.82 17.84 16.68
C ARG A 45 11.84 16.94 16.01
N LEU A 46 11.62 15.62 15.97
CA LEU A 46 12.50 14.67 15.30
C LEU A 46 12.26 14.65 13.79
N TRP A 47 11.05 14.97 13.32
CA TRP A 47 10.75 14.99 11.88
C TRP A 47 11.74 15.83 11.06
N PRO A 48 12.06 17.10 11.41
CA PRO A 48 13.03 17.88 10.64
C PRO A 48 14.43 17.24 10.63
N MET A 49 14.82 16.58 11.73
CA MET A 49 16.10 15.88 11.82
C MET A 49 16.15 14.69 10.87
N ILE A 50 15.05 13.92 10.78
CA ILE A 50 14.91 12.82 9.82
C ILE A 50 15.01 13.32 8.38
N VAL A 51 14.29 14.40 8.04
CA VAL A 51 14.34 15.00 6.70
C VAL A 51 15.74 15.52 6.36
N GLU A 52 16.42 16.15 7.33
CA GLU A 52 17.79 16.62 7.16
C GLU A 52 18.78 15.47 6.96
N ALA A 53 18.62 14.36 7.70
CA ALA A 53 19.44 13.16 7.53
C ALA A 53 19.35 12.61 6.10
N VAL A 54 18.14 12.44 5.55
CA VAL A 54 17.98 11.98 4.15
C VAL A 54 18.54 12.99 3.16
N HIS A 55 18.45 14.28 3.48
CA HIS A 55 19.05 15.30 2.63
C HIS A 55 20.58 15.23 2.59
N ASP A 56 21.25 14.72 3.62
CA ASP A 56 22.70 14.77 3.73
C ASP A 56 23.36 13.41 3.43
N TRP A 57 22.91 12.35 4.09
CA TRP A 57 23.59 11.04 4.06
C TRP A 57 22.68 9.82 4.13
N ALA A 58 21.44 9.95 4.61
CA ALA A 58 20.60 8.81 5.00
C ALA A 58 19.56 8.38 3.96
N VAL A 59 19.84 8.55 2.65
CA VAL A 59 18.89 8.19 1.59
C VAL A 59 18.63 6.68 1.51
N GLU A 60 19.64 5.87 1.78
CA GLU A 60 19.55 4.40 1.82
C GLU A 60 18.62 3.90 2.94
N TYR A 61 18.48 4.66 4.03
CA TYR A 61 17.58 4.34 5.15
C TYR A 61 16.12 4.79 4.91
N PHE A 62 15.76 5.22 3.69
CA PHE A 62 14.42 5.78 3.47
C PHE A 62 13.30 4.75 3.75
N GLU A 63 13.61 3.47 3.58
CA GLU A 63 12.75 2.37 3.97
C GLU A 63 12.43 2.37 5.48
N ASN A 64 13.46 2.39 6.34
CA ASN A 64 13.28 2.47 7.79
C ASN A 64 12.62 3.80 8.21
N ILE A 65 12.87 4.88 7.47
CA ILE A 65 12.29 6.21 7.70
C ILE A 65 10.81 6.26 7.34
N LEU A 66 10.35 5.46 6.37
CA LEU A 66 8.95 5.46 5.94
C LEU A 66 8.02 5.14 7.11
N ILE A 67 8.37 4.18 7.95
CA ILE A 67 7.58 3.71 9.09
C ILE A 67 7.21 4.86 10.05
N PRO A 68 8.17 5.60 10.64
CA PRO A 68 7.82 6.70 11.53
C PRO A 68 7.12 7.85 10.78
N LEU A 69 7.46 8.13 9.51
CA LEU A 69 6.78 9.17 8.73
C LEU A 69 5.30 8.84 8.51
N ASP A 70 4.98 7.58 8.20
CA ASP A 70 3.59 7.13 8.12
C ASP A 70 2.87 7.40 9.43
N ASN A 71 3.43 6.95 10.57
CA ASN A 71 2.81 7.15 11.88
C ASN A 71 2.51 8.64 12.17
N TYR A 72 3.43 9.55 11.82
CA TYR A 72 3.21 10.99 11.95
C TYR A 72 2.02 11.48 11.11
N ILE A 73 1.83 10.93 9.91
CA ILE A 73 0.77 11.33 8.97
C ILE A 73 -0.57 10.69 9.34
N SER A 74 -0.60 9.37 9.55
CA SER A 74 -1.81 8.59 9.82
C SER A 74 -2.40 8.91 11.19
N ARG A 75 -1.55 9.07 12.22
CA ARG A 75 -1.99 9.35 13.61
C ARG A 75 -1.98 10.83 13.97
N GLY A 76 -1.27 11.64 13.19
CA GLY A 76 -1.02 13.06 13.45
C GLY A 76 -1.48 14.00 12.34
N THR A 77 -2.40 13.55 11.48
CA THR A 77 -2.83 14.23 10.24
C THR A 77 -3.11 15.72 10.41
N GLN A 78 -3.85 16.09 11.46
CA GLN A 78 -4.21 17.49 11.70
C GLN A 78 -2.97 18.38 11.88
N ARG A 79 -1.97 17.91 12.64
CA ARG A 79 -0.74 18.66 12.88
C ARG A 79 0.16 18.67 11.64
N PHE A 80 0.25 17.54 10.95
CA PHE A 80 0.97 17.42 9.66
C PHE A 80 0.49 18.47 8.65
N LEU A 81 -0.83 18.64 8.52
CA LEU A 81 -1.44 19.59 7.58
C LEU A 81 -1.31 21.05 8.01
N THR A 82 -1.50 21.34 9.30
CA THR A 82 -1.66 22.72 9.79
C THR A 82 -0.36 23.39 10.26
N CYS A 83 0.66 22.63 10.65
CA CYS A 83 1.92 23.19 11.08
C CYS A 83 2.71 23.76 9.89
N LYS A 84 3.22 24.99 10.05
CA LYS A 84 4.01 25.69 9.02
C LYS A 84 5.41 26.10 9.49
N GLN A 85 5.75 25.78 10.73
CA GLN A 85 7.04 26.05 11.35
C GLN A 85 7.40 24.89 12.30
N PRO A 86 7.99 23.80 11.79
CA PRO A 86 8.32 23.52 10.39
C PRO A 86 7.08 23.14 9.55
N ASP A 87 7.15 23.28 8.22
CA ASP A 87 6.08 22.84 7.31
C ASP A 87 6.30 21.36 6.95
N TYR A 88 5.63 20.47 7.68
CA TYR A 88 5.80 19.02 7.54
C TYR A 88 5.39 18.53 6.16
N LEU A 89 4.22 18.93 5.67
CA LEU A 89 3.73 18.54 4.35
C LEU A 89 4.67 19.00 3.23
N ALA A 90 5.16 20.24 3.28
CA ALA A 90 6.12 20.73 2.30
C ALA A 90 7.44 19.96 2.36
N SER A 91 7.91 19.62 3.56
CA SER A 91 9.15 18.83 3.73
C SER A 91 9.00 17.37 3.26
N ALA A 92 7.83 16.74 3.46
CA ALA A 92 7.54 15.41 2.93
C ALA A 92 7.58 15.41 1.40
N TYR A 93 6.96 16.41 0.77
CA TYR A 93 7.05 16.59 -0.68
C TYR A 93 8.50 16.81 -1.13
N GLY A 94 9.25 17.68 -0.45
CA GLY A 94 10.66 17.94 -0.77
C GLY A 94 11.53 16.70 -0.69
N LEU A 95 11.30 15.85 0.32
CA LEU A 95 11.96 14.55 0.48
C LEU A 95 11.73 13.65 -0.73
N MET A 96 10.46 13.41 -1.09
CA MET A 96 10.10 12.57 -2.23
C MET A 96 10.61 13.17 -3.55
N GLN A 97 10.48 14.48 -3.74
CA GLN A 97 11.00 15.15 -4.92
C GLN A 97 12.51 14.94 -5.06
N LYS A 98 13.27 15.07 -3.96
CA LYS A 98 14.71 14.88 -3.95
C LYS A 98 15.06 13.46 -4.40
N VAL A 99 14.48 12.45 -3.77
CA VAL A 99 14.76 11.04 -4.08
C VAL A 99 14.53 10.70 -5.55
N PHE A 100 13.43 11.19 -6.15
CA PHE A 100 13.15 10.99 -7.58
C PHE A 100 14.11 11.72 -8.54
N THR A 101 14.87 12.71 -8.06
CA THR A 101 15.85 13.48 -8.84
C THR A 101 17.29 13.08 -8.61
N MET A 102 17.56 12.30 -7.56
CA MET A 102 18.87 11.76 -7.28
C MET A 102 19.21 10.60 -8.23
N ASP A 103 20.49 10.39 -8.44
CA ASP A 103 21.02 9.21 -9.14
C ASP A 103 21.22 8.09 -8.11
N VAL A 104 20.09 7.53 -7.66
CA VAL A 104 20.02 6.42 -6.69
C VAL A 104 19.39 5.20 -7.35
N MET A 105 19.47 4.05 -6.68
CA MET A 105 18.88 2.82 -7.19
C MET A 105 17.35 2.89 -7.15
N GLU A 106 16.66 2.00 -7.86
CA GLU A 106 15.18 2.00 -7.88
C GLU A 106 14.61 1.67 -6.49
N GLU A 107 15.32 0.81 -5.76
CA GLU A 107 15.22 0.44 -4.35
C GLU A 107 15.04 1.64 -3.43
N ASP A 108 16.02 2.54 -3.44
CA ASP A 108 16.02 3.76 -2.61
C ASP A 108 14.86 4.71 -2.97
N MET A 109 14.31 4.59 -4.18
CA MET A 109 13.15 5.38 -4.61
C MET A 109 11.81 4.80 -4.19
N MET A 110 11.73 3.50 -3.88
CA MET A 110 10.45 2.83 -3.68
C MET A 110 9.66 3.27 -2.42
N PRO A 111 10.28 3.73 -1.32
CA PRO A 111 9.55 4.30 -0.19
C PRO A 111 8.79 5.58 -0.54
N ALA A 112 9.22 6.34 -1.56
CA ALA A 112 8.57 7.60 -1.92
C ALA A 112 7.11 7.42 -2.41
N PRO A 113 6.80 6.54 -3.38
CA PRO A 113 5.41 6.21 -3.74
C PRO A 113 4.52 5.81 -2.55
N GLN A 114 5.05 5.05 -1.59
CA GLN A 114 4.30 4.62 -0.41
C GLN A 114 3.97 5.80 0.51
N LEU A 115 4.92 6.72 0.69
CA LEU A 115 4.65 7.97 1.42
C LEU A 115 3.61 8.85 0.69
N MET A 116 3.63 8.89 -0.65
CA MET A 116 2.59 9.58 -1.43
C MET A 116 1.21 8.96 -1.19
N GLU A 117 1.12 7.63 -1.19
CA GLU A 117 -0.10 6.90 -0.84
C GLU A 117 -0.61 7.28 0.55
N CYS A 118 0.25 7.19 1.58
CA CYS A 118 -0.10 7.55 2.95
C CYS A 118 -0.69 8.97 3.03
N ILE A 119 -0.06 9.94 2.36
CA ILE A 119 -0.55 11.33 2.32
C ILE A 119 -1.89 11.43 1.59
N LEU A 120 -2.03 10.82 0.41
CA LEU A 120 -3.26 10.89 -0.37
C LEU A 120 -4.45 10.26 0.38
N LEU A 121 -4.23 9.14 1.06
CA LEU A 121 -5.29 8.45 1.78
C LEU A 121 -5.67 9.16 3.08
N ASN A 122 -4.69 9.48 3.93
CA ASN A 122 -4.96 10.09 5.24
C ASN A 122 -5.34 11.57 5.14
N CYS A 123 -4.85 12.29 4.13
CA CYS A 123 -5.13 13.72 3.95
C CYS A 123 -6.18 13.99 2.86
N LYS A 124 -7.08 13.03 2.59
CA LYS A 124 -8.09 13.14 1.53
C LYS A 124 -8.87 14.47 1.60
N GLY A 125 -8.90 15.22 0.50
CA GLY A 125 -9.57 16.52 0.37
C GLY A 125 -8.81 17.73 0.92
N HIS A 126 -7.58 17.56 1.43
CA HIS A 126 -6.81 18.64 2.04
C HIS A 126 -5.48 18.95 1.33
N VAL A 127 -5.12 18.17 0.30
CA VAL A 127 -3.81 18.22 -0.36
C VAL A 127 -3.90 18.36 -1.89
N ASP A 128 -4.99 18.95 -2.41
CA ASP A 128 -5.22 19.14 -3.86
C ASP A 128 -4.03 19.79 -4.58
N GLN A 129 -3.36 20.74 -3.91
CA GLN A 129 -2.18 21.43 -4.44
C GLN A 129 -0.95 20.52 -4.65
N TYR A 130 -0.88 19.37 -3.98
CA TYR A 130 0.18 18.37 -4.13
C TYR A 130 -0.18 17.24 -5.10
N LEU A 131 -1.43 17.16 -5.56
CA LEU A 131 -1.87 16.11 -6.49
C LEU A 131 -1.13 16.18 -7.82
N GLU A 132 -0.99 17.37 -8.41
CA GLU A 132 -0.21 17.56 -9.65
C GLU A 132 1.28 17.21 -9.48
N PRO A 133 1.98 17.75 -8.47
CA PRO A 133 3.36 17.36 -8.18
C PRO A 133 3.58 15.86 -8.00
N PHE A 134 2.73 15.17 -7.23
CA PHE A 134 2.84 13.71 -7.03
C PHE A 134 2.64 12.94 -8.34
N LEU A 135 1.61 13.28 -9.11
CA LEU A 135 1.35 12.62 -10.40
C LEU A 135 2.49 12.84 -11.40
N VAL A 136 3.05 14.05 -11.48
CA VAL A 136 4.17 14.33 -12.39
C VAL A 136 5.40 13.50 -12.03
N LEU A 137 5.70 13.32 -10.73
CA LEU A 137 6.81 12.47 -10.29
C LEU A 137 6.52 10.99 -10.57
N ALA A 138 5.43 10.46 -10.02
CA ALA A 138 5.14 9.03 -10.07
C ALA A 138 4.75 8.56 -11.48
N ALA A 139 3.75 9.18 -12.11
CA ALA A 139 3.33 8.80 -13.46
C ALA A 139 4.39 9.16 -14.51
N GLY A 140 5.12 10.26 -14.32
CA GLY A 140 6.24 10.63 -15.18
C GLY A 140 7.38 9.62 -15.15
N LYS A 141 7.75 9.09 -13.98
CA LYS A 141 8.72 7.99 -13.84
C LYS A 141 8.16 6.68 -14.39
N PHE A 142 6.89 6.37 -14.10
CA PHE A 142 6.21 5.15 -14.52
C PHE A 142 6.26 4.92 -16.04
N VAL A 143 6.03 5.96 -16.84
CA VAL A 143 6.01 5.83 -18.31
C VAL A 143 7.39 5.75 -18.94
N LYS A 144 8.48 5.94 -18.17
CA LYS A 144 9.82 5.81 -18.73
C LYS A 144 10.17 4.34 -18.99
N PRO A 145 10.89 4.05 -20.09
CA PRO A 145 11.25 2.69 -20.47
C PRO A 145 12.45 2.13 -19.69
N ASP A 146 13.19 2.97 -18.97
CA ASP A 146 14.38 2.61 -18.19
C ASP A 146 14.06 2.06 -16.80
N VAL A 147 12.81 2.18 -16.34
CA VAL A 147 12.36 1.60 -15.07
C VAL A 147 12.12 0.10 -15.21
N LYS A 148 12.87 -0.72 -14.46
CA LYS A 148 12.92 -2.17 -14.67
C LYS A 148 12.25 -2.98 -13.57
N LYS A 149 12.33 -2.56 -12.30
CA LYS A 149 11.80 -3.35 -11.19
C LYS A 149 10.28 -3.37 -11.21
N LYS A 150 9.72 -4.58 -11.17
CA LYS A 150 8.27 -4.80 -11.24
C LYS A 150 7.55 -4.17 -10.04
N VAL A 151 8.06 -4.38 -8.84
CA VAL A 151 7.52 -3.82 -7.60
C VAL A 151 7.50 -2.29 -7.66
N PHE A 152 8.58 -1.66 -8.11
CA PHE A 152 8.60 -0.21 -8.26
C PHE A 152 7.58 0.31 -9.28
N LEU A 153 7.40 -0.38 -10.41
CA LEU A 153 6.35 -0.06 -11.36
C LEU A 153 4.94 -0.16 -10.75
N ASP A 154 4.70 -1.19 -9.93
CA ASP A 154 3.43 -1.38 -9.23
C ASP A 154 3.15 -0.23 -8.28
N LEU A 155 4.13 0.17 -7.47
CA LEU A 155 4.02 1.30 -6.54
C LEU A 155 3.76 2.63 -7.27
N LEU A 156 4.48 2.88 -8.36
CA LEU A 156 4.31 4.12 -9.15
C LEU A 156 2.89 4.25 -9.72
N VAL A 157 2.30 3.14 -10.20
CA VAL A 157 0.93 3.17 -10.71
C VAL A 157 -0.11 3.14 -9.60
N GLN A 158 0.21 2.58 -8.44
CA GLN A 158 -0.63 2.70 -7.24
C GLN A 158 -0.79 4.16 -6.78
N VAL A 159 0.23 5.01 -6.93
CA VAL A 159 0.07 6.47 -6.70
C VAL A 159 -1.02 7.04 -7.63
N VAL A 160 -1.08 6.60 -8.89
CA VAL A 160 -2.13 7.03 -9.82
C VAL A 160 -3.50 6.50 -9.37
N ALA A 161 -3.58 5.24 -8.94
CA ALA A 161 -4.83 4.66 -8.43
C ALA A 161 -5.34 5.38 -7.17
N ASN A 162 -4.44 5.69 -6.22
CA ASN A 162 -4.74 6.48 -5.02
C ASN A 162 -5.16 7.92 -5.37
N ALA A 163 -4.51 8.54 -6.35
CA ALA A 163 -4.89 9.86 -6.84
C ALA A 163 -6.29 9.85 -7.52
N LEU A 164 -6.62 8.78 -8.24
CA LEU A 164 -7.96 8.58 -8.80
C LEU A 164 -9.01 8.42 -7.70
N TYR A 165 -8.71 7.63 -6.65
CA TYR A 165 -9.59 7.51 -5.49
C TYR A 165 -9.73 8.82 -4.70
N TYR A 166 -8.66 9.61 -4.62
CA TYR A 166 -8.62 10.92 -3.96
C TYR A 166 -9.52 11.94 -4.66
N ASN A 167 -9.26 12.20 -5.95
CA ASN A 167 -10.03 13.12 -6.79
C ASN A 167 -9.90 12.71 -8.27
N PRO A 168 -10.84 11.92 -8.81
CA PRO A 168 -10.70 11.32 -10.13
C PRO A 168 -10.73 12.37 -11.26
N ALA A 169 -11.55 13.41 -11.13
CA ALA A 169 -11.67 14.45 -12.14
C ALA A 169 -10.38 15.27 -12.27
N LEU A 170 -9.82 15.72 -11.14
CA LEU A 170 -8.57 16.49 -11.14
C LEU A 170 -7.38 15.63 -11.61
N THR A 171 -7.31 14.37 -11.16
CA THR A 171 -6.27 13.43 -11.59
C THR A 171 -6.25 13.23 -13.10
N LEU A 172 -7.40 12.97 -13.72
CA LEU A 172 -7.48 12.81 -15.18
C LEU A 172 -7.13 14.10 -15.94
N GLN A 173 -7.52 15.26 -15.42
CA GLN A 173 -7.14 16.55 -16.00
C GLN A 173 -5.63 16.78 -15.97
N ILE A 174 -4.97 16.43 -14.85
CA ILE A 174 -3.51 16.55 -14.70
C ILE A 174 -2.80 15.58 -15.65
N LEU A 175 -3.20 14.31 -15.69
CA LEU A 175 -2.61 13.32 -16.59
C LEU A 175 -2.75 13.75 -18.06
N HIS A 176 -3.90 14.31 -18.43
CA HIS A 176 -4.13 14.82 -19.78
C HIS A 176 -3.25 16.06 -20.07
N LYS A 177 -3.19 17.02 -19.14
CA LYS A 177 -2.35 18.23 -19.24
C LYS A 177 -0.87 17.89 -19.50
N HIS A 178 -0.37 16.83 -18.86
CA HIS A 178 1.03 16.38 -19.00
C HIS A 178 1.23 15.31 -20.10
N SER A 179 0.20 15.01 -20.91
CA SER A 179 0.26 13.97 -21.96
C SER A 179 0.62 12.58 -21.44
N LEU A 180 0.29 12.28 -20.17
CA LEU A 180 0.60 11.02 -19.50
C LEU A 180 -0.53 9.99 -19.61
N THR A 181 -1.77 10.42 -19.87
CA THR A 181 -2.97 9.54 -19.87
C THR A 181 -2.77 8.26 -20.69
N ALA A 182 -2.41 8.38 -21.97
CA ALA A 182 -2.28 7.21 -22.84
C ALA A 182 -1.16 6.27 -22.39
N GLY A 183 0.02 6.81 -22.02
CA GLY A 183 1.16 6.03 -21.57
C GLY A 183 0.89 5.28 -20.27
N VAL A 184 0.26 5.95 -19.30
CA VAL A 184 -0.08 5.37 -18.00
C VAL A 184 -1.08 4.23 -18.17
N PHE A 185 -2.24 4.47 -18.80
CA PHE A 185 -3.27 3.44 -18.90
C PHE A 185 -2.86 2.27 -19.80
N THR A 186 -2.10 2.52 -20.88
CA THR A 186 -1.59 1.43 -21.72
C THR A 186 -0.65 0.52 -20.94
N LYS A 187 0.35 1.09 -20.25
CA LYS A 187 1.31 0.30 -19.46
C LYS A 187 0.65 -0.37 -18.26
N TRP A 188 -0.28 0.31 -17.59
CA TRP A 188 -1.03 -0.26 -16.46
C TRP A 188 -1.87 -1.46 -16.89
N PHE A 189 -2.63 -1.34 -17.99
CA PHE A 189 -3.40 -2.47 -18.50
C PHE A 189 -2.49 -3.62 -18.93
N GLU A 190 -1.38 -3.35 -19.60
CA GLU A 190 -0.40 -4.39 -19.94
C GLU A 190 0.09 -5.13 -18.69
N MET A 191 0.45 -4.42 -17.63
CA MET A 191 0.89 -5.03 -16.36
C MET A 191 -0.16 -5.93 -15.73
N ILE A 192 -1.44 -5.51 -15.72
CA ILE A 192 -2.56 -6.30 -15.16
C ILE A 192 -2.72 -7.64 -15.89
N TRP A 193 -2.47 -7.68 -17.21
CA TRP A 193 -2.65 -8.87 -18.02
C TRP A 193 -1.38 -9.73 -18.15
N ARG A 194 -0.23 -9.28 -17.63
CA ARG A 194 1.03 -10.04 -17.65
C ARG A 194 1.02 -11.17 -16.63
N THR A 195 1.24 -12.39 -17.10
CA THR A 195 1.27 -13.60 -16.27
C THR A 195 2.65 -14.28 -16.28
N THR A 196 3.03 -14.91 -15.17
CA THR A 196 4.24 -15.73 -15.06
C THR A 196 4.10 -17.00 -15.90
N LYS A 197 5.21 -17.74 -16.09
CA LYS A 197 5.18 -19.05 -16.77
C LYS A 197 4.26 -20.07 -16.08
N LYS A 198 4.05 -19.92 -14.77
CA LYS A 198 3.17 -20.76 -13.95
C LYS A 198 1.71 -20.29 -13.94
N GLY A 199 1.39 -19.20 -14.66
CA GLY A 199 0.03 -18.65 -14.76
C GLY A 199 -0.36 -17.68 -13.63
N GLY A 200 0.54 -17.37 -12.70
CA GLY A 200 0.34 -16.33 -11.67
C GLY A 200 0.48 -14.92 -12.24
N CYS A 201 0.10 -13.89 -11.47
CA CYS A 201 0.30 -12.50 -11.89
C CYS A 201 1.79 -12.11 -11.77
N GLN A 202 2.33 -11.37 -12.76
CA GLN A 202 3.70 -10.83 -12.64
C GLN A 202 3.76 -9.54 -11.82
N HIS A 203 2.64 -8.84 -11.73
CA HIS A 203 2.47 -7.55 -11.07
C HIS A 203 1.31 -7.63 -10.08
N PHE A 204 1.31 -6.74 -9.10
CA PHE A 204 0.28 -6.63 -8.06
C PHE A 204 0.10 -7.95 -7.30
N LYS A 205 1.19 -8.50 -6.75
CA LYS A 205 1.19 -9.81 -6.07
C LYS A 205 0.40 -9.78 -4.75
N ARG A 206 0.42 -8.69 -3.99
CA ARG A 206 -0.20 -8.58 -2.66
C ARG A 206 -1.71 -8.32 -2.72
N GLU A 207 -2.37 -8.40 -1.57
CA GLU A 207 -3.80 -8.09 -1.47
C GLU A 207 -4.06 -6.60 -1.68
N ASN A 208 -3.32 -5.77 -0.95
CA ASN A 208 -3.47 -4.31 -1.00
C ASN A 208 -3.22 -3.75 -2.41
N ASP A 209 -2.20 -4.24 -3.12
CA ASP A 209 -1.88 -3.82 -4.50
C ASP A 209 -3.09 -3.96 -5.44
N LYS A 210 -3.75 -5.12 -5.38
CA LYS A 210 -4.94 -5.41 -6.21
C LYS A 210 -6.12 -4.55 -5.77
N LYS A 211 -6.34 -4.43 -4.46
CA LYS A 211 -7.41 -3.63 -3.86
C LYS A 211 -7.33 -2.17 -4.30
N ILE A 212 -6.17 -1.53 -4.16
CA ILE A 212 -5.92 -0.15 -4.59
C ILE A 212 -6.20 0.01 -6.08
N CYS A 213 -5.69 -0.89 -6.92
CA CYS A 213 -5.91 -0.82 -8.36
C CYS A 213 -7.38 -1.01 -8.75
N VAL A 214 -8.10 -1.94 -8.13
CA VAL A 214 -9.55 -2.13 -8.35
C VAL A 214 -10.31 -0.85 -7.99
N ILE A 215 -10.05 -0.27 -6.81
CA ILE A 215 -10.71 0.96 -6.35
C ILE A 215 -10.40 2.14 -7.27
N GLY A 216 -9.13 2.31 -7.66
CA GLY A 216 -8.70 3.37 -8.58
C GLY A 216 -9.41 3.30 -9.94
N LEU A 217 -9.44 2.12 -10.56
CA LEU A 217 -10.14 1.91 -11.83
C LEU A 217 -11.66 2.07 -11.69
N ALA A 218 -12.25 1.49 -10.65
CA ALA A 218 -13.68 1.58 -10.38
C ALA A 218 -14.15 3.03 -10.22
N THR A 219 -13.35 3.89 -9.58
CA THR A 219 -13.69 5.30 -9.35
C THR A 219 -13.89 6.06 -10.67
N ILE A 220 -13.18 5.70 -11.74
CA ILE A 220 -13.36 6.31 -13.07
C ILE A 220 -14.78 6.05 -13.62
N LEU A 221 -15.36 4.88 -13.32
CA LEU A 221 -16.70 4.51 -13.80
C LEU A 221 -17.80 5.42 -13.27
N GLN A 222 -17.57 6.05 -12.12
CA GLN A 222 -18.51 6.97 -11.50
C GLN A 222 -18.53 8.36 -12.16
N LEU A 223 -17.51 8.69 -12.97
CA LEU A 223 -17.44 9.99 -13.63
C LEU A 223 -18.34 10.09 -14.87
N PRO A 224 -18.97 11.26 -15.10
CA PRO A 224 -19.69 11.52 -16.34
C PRO A 224 -18.78 11.45 -17.57
N ALA A 225 -19.31 11.01 -18.71
CA ALA A 225 -18.50 10.86 -19.94
C ALA A 225 -17.84 12.18 -20.39
N ALA A 226 -18.48 13.32 -20.10
CA ALA A 226 -17.96 14.66 -20.41
C ALA A 226 -16.68 15.03 -19.64
N GLN A 227 -16.39 14.37 -18.52
CA GLN A 227 -15.19 14.63 -17.71
C GLN A 227 -14.04 13.66 -18.03
N LEU A 228 -14.29 12.66 -18.89
CA LEU A 228 -13.30 11.68 -19.27
C LEU A 228 -12.56 12.09 -20.56
N PRO A 229 -11.25 11.86 -20.65
CA PRO A 229 -10.54 11.87 -21.92
C PRO A 229 -11.19 10.94 -22.97
N PRO A 230 -11.24 11.32 -24.25
CA PRO A 230 -11.89 10.51 -25.30
C PRO A 230 -11.38 9.06 -25.37
N GLU A 231 -10.08 8.85 -25.09
CA GLU A 231 -9.44 7.55 -25.09
C GLU A 231 -10.01 6.64 -23.98
N LEU A 232 -10.36 7.19 -22.82
CA LEU A 232 -10.95 6.42 -21.72
C LEU A 232 -12.44 6.14 -21.95
N VAL A 233 -13.15 7.04 -22.63
CA VAL A 233 -14.54 6.77 -23.05
C VAL A 233 -14.55 5.60 -24.03
N ALA A 234 -13.69 5.61 -25.05
CA ALA A 234 -13.55 4.50 -26.00
C ALA A 234 -13.03 3.22 -25.32
N GLY A 235 -12.11 3.37 -24.35
CA GLY A 235 -11.48 2.29 -23.60
C GLY A 235 -12.27 1.77 -22.39
N THR A 236 -13.53 2.16 -22.20
CA THR A 236 -14.31 1.78 -21.00
C THR A 236 -14.42 0.25 -20.85
N GLY A 237 -14.54 -0.49 -21.95
CA GLY A 237 -14.54 -1.96 -21.91
C GLY A 237 -13.24 -2.56 -21.36
N GLN A 238 -12.09 -2.02 -21.78
CA GLN A 238 -10.79 -2.45 -21.27
C GLN A 238 -10.63 -2.12 -19.79
N LEU A 239 -11.09 -0.94 -19.37
CA LEU A 239 -11.05 -0.51 -17.98
C LEU A 239 -11.85 -1.46 -17.08
N VAL A 240 -13.09 -1.79 -17.46
CA VAL A 240 -13.92 -2.74 -16.70
C VAL A 240 -13.29 -4.14 -16.72
N ALA A 241 -12.81 -4.61 -17.87
CA ALA A 241 -12.17 -5.93 -17.97
C ALA A 241 -10.91 -6.05 -17.08
N SER A 242 -10.08 -5.00 -17.03
CA SER A 242 -8.91 -4.94 -16.16
C SER A 242 -9.28 -4.88 -14.67
N ALA A 243 -10.31 -4.11 -14.30
CA ALA A 243 -10.80 -4.08 -12.92
C ALA A 243 -11.38 -5.45 -12.49
N VAL A 244 -12.12 -6.12 -13.38
CA VAL A 244 -12.66 -7.46 -13.14
C VAL A 244 -11.54 -8.50 -13.00
N LYS A 245 -10.48 -8.43 -13.82
CA LYS A 245 -9.31 -9.32 -13.69
C LYS A 245 -8.67 -9.20 -12.32
N LEU A 246 -8.37 -7.97 -11.88
CA LEU A 246 -7.79 -7.72 -10.56
C LEU A 246 -8.70 -8.16 -9.42
N ALA A 247 -10.02 -7.90 -9.52
CA ALA A 247 -10.98 -8.34 -8.52
C ALA A 247 -11.04 -9.88 -8.42
N ALA A 248 -11.04 -10.58 -9.56
CA ALA A 248 -10.99 -12.03 -9.58
C ALA A 248 -9.72 -12.58 -8.92
N ASP A 249 -8.55 -12.02 -9.22
CA ASP A 249 -7.29 -12.44 -8.60
C ASP A 249 -7.27 -12.13 -7.10
N LEU A 250 -7.86 -11.00 -6.69
CA LEU A 250 -8.02 -10.62 -5.29
C LEU A 250 -8.90 -11.61 -4.53
N ARG A 251 -10.01 -12.05 -5.14
CA ARG A 251 -10.86 -13.10 -4.57
C ARG A 251 -10.08 -14.40 -4.37
N VAL A 252 -9.30 -14.83 -5.35
CA VAL A 252 -8.49 -16.06 -5.24
C VAL A 252 -7.49 -15.94 -4.09
N LEU A 253 -6.80 -14.80 -3.98
CA LEU A 253 -5.83 -14.57 -2.91
C LEU A 253 -6.47 -14.63 -1.51
N ARG A 254 -7.65 -14.01 -1.35
CA ARG A 254 -8.40 -14.07 -0.08
C ARG A 254 -8.82 -15.48 0.28
N GLN A 255 -9.29 -16.26 -0.68
CA GLN A 255 -9.68 -17.65 -0.47
C GLN A 255 -8.48 -18.53 -0.07
N GLN A 256 -7.31 -18.26 -0.64
CA GLN A 256 -6.07 -18.94 -0.25
C GLN A 256 -5.68 -18.59 1.19
N LYS A 257 -5.67 -17.30 1.56
CA LYS A 257 -5.41 -16.86 2.94
C LYS A 257 -6.39 -17.49 3.95
N GLU A 258 -7.69 -17.51 3.64
CA GLU A 258 -8.72 -18.15 4.47
C GLU A 258 -8.48 -19.67 4.64
N GLN A 259 -8.03 -20.35 3.59
CA GLN A 259 -7.69 -21.79 3.65
C GLN A 259 -6.46 -22.05 4.51
N THR A 260 -5.40 -21.27 4.34
CA THR A 260 -4.18 -21.39 5.15
C THR A 260 -4.47 -21.18 6.64
N LEU A 261 -5.24 -20.14 6.98
CA LEU A 261 -5.66 -19.89 8.37
C LEU A 261 -6.54 -21.01 8.95
N ALA A 262 -7.39 -21.63 8.13
CA ALA A 262 -8.21 -22.76 8.55
C ALA A 262 -7.37 -24.03 8.79
N GLU A 263 -6.33 -24.26 7.99
CA GLU A 263 -5.39 -25.38 8.16
C GLU A 263 -4.53 -25.19 9.43
N GLU A 264 -4.02 -23.99 9.66
CA GLU A 264 -3.24 -23.65 10.86
C GLU A 264 -4.06 -23.77 12.15
N SER A 265 -5.31 -23.30 12.13
CA SER A 265 -6.23 -23.41 13.27
C SER A 265 -6.79 -24.83 13.49
N GLY A 266 -6.79 -25.68 12.45
CA GLY A 266 -7.23 -27.07 12.50
C GLY A 266 -6.16 -28.06 12.97
N SER A 267 -4.89 -27.66 13.04
CA SER A 267 -3.76 -28.51 13.44
C SER A 267 -3.54 -28.65 14.96
N SER A 268 -4.57 -28.32 15.76
CA SER A 268 -4.57 -28.48 17.23
C SER A 268 -5.76 -29.32 17.72
N SER A 269 -6.06 -30.41 17.03
CA SER A 269 -6.94 -31.45 17.56
C SER A 269 -6.43 -32.82 17.13
N ASP A 270 -6.13 -33.63 18.16
CA ASP A 270 -5.98 -35.08 18.12
C ASP A 270 -4.63 -35.68 17.69
N GLU A 271 -3.65 -35.60 18.59
CA GLU A 271 -2.83 -36.78 18.93
C GLU A 271 -2.35 -36.64 20.39
N TYR A 272 -3.26 -36.95 21.33
CA TYR A 272 -2.85 -37.42 22.66
C TYR A 272 -2.31 -38.85 22.50
N GLU A 273 -1.06 -38.98 22.07
CA GLU A 273 -0.31 -40.22 22.36
C GLU A 273 0.36 -40.05 23.73
N GLU A 274 -0.12 -40.84 24.68
CA GLU A 274 0.53 -41.13 25.95
C GLU A 274 2.00 -41.50 25.69
N VAL A 275 2.92 -40.62 26.09
CA VAL A 275 4.34 -41.00 26.26
C VAL A 275 4.56 -41.20 27.75
N ASP A 276 4.59 -42.48 28.12
CA ASP A 276 4.96 -42.99 29.44
C ASP A 276 6.31 -42.43 29.92
N GLU A 277 6.36 -42.21 31.23
CA GLU A 277 7.49 -41.79 32.06
C GLU A 277 8.84 -42.47 31.73
N ALA A 278 9.91 -41.68 31.62
CA ALA A 278 11.21 -41.99 32.23
C ALA A 278 12.18 -40.77 32.25
N GLY A 279 12.24 -40.10 33.41
CA GLY A 279 13.48 -39.79 34.14
C GLY A 279 14.25 -38.49 33.84
N ASP A 280 14.30 -37.62 34.87
CA ASP A 280 15.37 -36.69 35.35
C ASP A 280 16.22 -35.93 34.32
N ASP A 281 16.51 -34.63 34.44
CA ASP A 281 16.69 -33.76 35.61
C ASP A 281 16.72 -32.30 35.12
N ASP A 282 16.21 -31.38 35.96
CA ASP A 282 16.61 -29.97 36.18
C ASP A 282 16.92 -29.03 34.98
N ASP A 283 16.02 -28.06 34.73
CA ASP A 283 16.16 -26.70 35.30
C ASP A 283 15.06 -25.73 34.79
N ASP A 284 14.65 -24.85 35.70
CA ASP A 284 13.48 -23.97 35.74
C ASP A 284 13.19 -23.06 34.53
N ASP A 285 11.88 -23.01 34.22
CA ASP A 285 11.03 -21.86 33.87
C ASP A 285 11.68 -20.48 33.64
N ASP A 286 11.53 -19.95 32.41
CA ASP A 286 10.80 -18.70 32.19
C ASP A 286 10.38 -18.59 30.71
N GLU A 287 9.17 -19.07 30.37
CA GLU A 287 8.46 -18.68 29.13
C GLU A 287 8.02 -17.20 29.25
N SER A 288 8.99 -16.30 29.31
CA SER A 288 8.76 -14.86 29.24
C SER A 288 8.58 -14.46 27.79
N TRP A 289 7.31 -14.28 27.39
CA TRP A 289 6.85 -13.28 26.40
C TRP A 289 7.92 -12.82 25.42
N LYS A 290 8.11 -13.52 24.29
CA LYS A 290 8.89 -12.96 23.17
C LYS A 290 8.11 -11.78 22.61
N PRO A 291 8.60 -10.53 22.70
CA PRO A 291 7.96 -9.42 22.01
C PRO A 291 8.01 -9.71 20.51
N LYS A 292 6.94 -9.40 19.77
CA LYS A 292 6.89 -9.50 18.29
C LYS A 292 8.05 -8.77 17.57
N ALA A 293 8.83 -7.95 18.28
CA ALA A 293 10.11 -7.40 17.84
C ALA A 293 11.18 -8.46 17.51
N SER A 294 11.10 -9.69 18.04
CA SER A 294 12.03 -10.76 17.67
C SER A 294 11.78 -11.30 16.25
N LYS A 295 10.55 -11.18 15.71
CA LYS A 295 10.26 -11.44 14.29
C LYS A 295 10.77 -10.31 13.40
N MET A 296 10.61 -9.05 13.85
CA MET A 296 11.22 -7.88 13.21
C MET A 296 12.75 -8.02 13.13
N ARG A 297 13.37 -8.62 14.16
CA ARG A 297 14.80 -8.94 14.19
C ARG A 297 15.19 -10.20 13.39
N GLU A 298 14.35 -11.23 13.31
CA GLU A 298 14.65 -12.43 12.51
C GLU A 298 14.48 -12.18 11.01
N GLN A 299 13.51 -11.36 10.60
CA GLN A 299 13.27 -11.04 9.19
C GLN A 299 14.18 -9.95 8.63
N LEU A 300 14.74 -9.06 9.47
CA LEU A 300 15.75 -8.07 9.03
C LEU A 300 17.20 -8.60 9.03
N PHE A 301 17.52 -9.72 9.69
CA PHE A 301 18.92 -10.11 9.92
C PHE A 301 19.37 -11.44 9.28
N ASP A 302 18.51 -12.22 8.60
CA ASP A 302 18.93 -13.45 7.91
C ASP A 302 19.38 -13.17 6.47
N LEU A 303 20.38 -12.28 6.34
CA LEU A 303 21.17 -12.08 5.12
C LEU A 303 22.35 -13.07 5.13
N ASP A 304 22.11 -14.37 5.02
CA ASP A 304 23.16 -15.36 4.73
C ASP A 304 22.88 -16.11 3.42
N ASP A 305 23.67 -15.68 2.42
CA ASP A 305 24.08 -16.30 1.16
C ASP A 305 23.45 -17.66 0.79
N GLY A 306 22.40 -17.60 -0.04
CA GLY A 306 21.76 -18.74 -0.69
C GLY A 306 21.45 -18.44 -2.16
N ASP A 307 22.45 -18.68 -3.01
CA ASP A 307 22.52 -18.57 -4.48
C ASP A 307 21.22 -19.01 -5.22
N ASP A 308 20.27 -18.10 -5.39
CA ASP A 308 19.23 -18.13 -6.44
C ASP A 308 19.06 -16.69 -7.00
N GLU A 309 19.52 -16.48 -8.22
CA GLU A 309 19.53 -15.18 -8.91
C GLU A 309 18.10 -14.61 -9.13
N ASP A 310 17.87 -13.38 -8.64
CA ASP A 310 17.00 -12.30 -9.16
C ASP A 310 15.53 -12.09 -8.68
N GLU A 311 15.04 -12.68 -7.59
CA GLU A 311 13.72 -12.37 -6.97
C GLU A 311 13.84 -12.81 -5.48
N ASP A 312 13.89 -11.98 -4.43
CA ASP A 312 12.70 -11.39 -3.76
C ASP A 312 13.06 -10.69 -2.41
N ASP A 313 14.26 -10.11 -2.22
CA ASP A 313 14.67 -9.52 -0.91
C ASP A 313 13.80 -8.32 -0.46
N TRP A 314 13.13 -7.66 -1.42
CA TRP A 314 12.21 -6.56 -1.12
C TRP A 314 10.79 -7.04 -0.80
N GLU A 315 10.38 -8.24 -1.25
CA GLU A 315 9.01 -8.71 -1.05
C GLU A 315 8.68 -8.84 0.45
N ASP A 316 9.67 -9.22 1.27
CA ASP A 316 9.51 -9.38 2.72
C ASP A 316 9.24 -8.05 3.45
N PHE A 317 9.95 -6.95 3.12
CA PHE A 317 9.61 -5.64 3.67
C PHE A 317 8.26 -5.13 3.15
N TYR A 318 7.94 -5.38 1.87
CA TYR A 318 6.63 -5.05 1.33
C TYR A 318 5.50 -5.84 2.02
N ASP A 319 5.76 -7.05 2.49
CA ASP A 319 4.79 -7.88 3.21
C ASP A 319 4.59 -7.41 4.66
N TYR A 320 5.56 -6.73 5.29
CA TYR A 320 5.37 -6.06 6.60
C TYR A 320 4.16 -5.10 6.61
N TRP A 321 3.86 -4.46 5.47
CA TRP A 321 2.70 -3.56 5.33
C TRP A 321 1.38 -4.30 5.05
N ASP A 322 1.39 -5.62 4.80
CA ASP A 322 0.21 -6.47 4.55
C ASP A 322 -0.08 -7.47 5.71
N ASP A 323 0.84 -7.65 6.67
CA ASP A 323 0.68 -8.57 7.81
C ASP A 323 -0.27 -7.99 8.90
N GLU A 324 -1.34 -8.71 9.19
CA GLU A 324 -2.39 -8.37 10.18
C GLU A 324 -1.93 -8.59 11.65
N GLY A 325 -0.66 -8.31 11.96
CA GLY A 325 -0.10 -8.34 13.31
C GLY A 325 -0.46 -7.12 14.16
N ASP A 326 -0.10 -7.07 15.46
CA ASP A 326 -0.48 -5.98 16.38
C ASP A 326 0.14 -4.60 16.08
N GLN A 327 0.95 -4.50 15.01
CA GLN A 327 1.59 -3.26 14.52
C GLN A 327 1.00 -2.77 13.19
N VAL A 328 -0.30 -2.99 12.95
CA VAL A 328 -0.97 -2.57 11.71
C VAL A 328 -0.86 -1.06 11.51
N VAL A 329 -0.13 -0.64 10.47
CA VAL A 329 -0.40 0.66 9.86
C VAL A 329 -1.80 0.62 9.28
N THR A 330 -2.76 1.24 9.98
CA THR A 330 -4.14 1.25 9.53
C THR A 330 -4.30 2.20 8.35
N SER A 331 -4.75 1.68 7.22
CA SER A 331 -5.05 2.48 6.03
C SER A 331 -6.52 2.88 6.02
N PRO A 332 -6.87 4.12 5.62
CA PRO A 332 -8.26 4.51 5.36
C PRO A 332 -8.99 3.59 4.35
N LEU A 333 -8.25 2.87 3.50
CA LEU A 333 -8.84 1.90 2.57
C LEU A 333 -9.27 0.59 3.26
N ASP A 334 -8.82 0.28 4.48
CA ASP A 334 -9.16 -0.98 5.19
C ASP A 334 -10.65 -1.12 5.42
N ALA A 335 -11.34 -0.01 5.64
CA ALA A 335 -12.80 0.03 5.78
C ALA A 335 -13.56 -0.22 4.45
N ILE A 336 -12.87 -0.31 3.31
CA ILE A 336 -13.47 -0.37 1.97
C ILE A 336 -13.22 -1.74 1.35
N ASP A 337 -14.29 -2.46 1.04
CA ASP A 337 -14.20 -3.69 0.25
C ASP A 337 -14.15 -3.38 -1.25
N ALA A 338 -13.07 -3.80 -1.92
CA ALA A 338 -12.84 -3.53 -3.34
C ALA A 338 -13.93 -4.09 -4.26
N HIS A 339 -14.48 -5.28 -3.95
CA HIS A 339 -15.51 -5.91 -4.77
C HIS A 339 -16.83 -5.17 -4.65
N VAL A 340 -17.21 -4.80 -3.43
CA VAL A 340 -18.39 -3.98 -3.17
C VAL A 340 -18.24 -2.62 -3.85
N TYR A 341 -17.09 -1.96 -3.68
CA TYR A 341 -16.82 -0.67 -4.30
C TYR A 341 -16.87 -0.71 -5.84
N PHE A 342 -16.31 -1.75 -6.45
CA PHE A 342 -16.39 -1.98 -7.90
C PHE A 342 -17.85 -2.20 -8.35
N SER A 343 -18.59 -3.07 -7.66
CA SER A 343 -20.00 -3.34 -7.94
C SER A 343 -20.84 -2.06 -7.88
N ASP A 344 -20.65 -1.24 -6.85
CA ASP A 344 -21.40 0.00 -6.66
C ASP A 344 -21.03 1.04 -7.73
N SER A 345 -19.75 1.12 -8.10
CA SER A 345 -19.26 2.00 -9.17
C SER A 345 -19.83 1.62 -10.54
N LEU A 346 -19.91 0.32 -10.83
CA LEU A 346 -20.51 -0.19 -12.05
C LEU A 346 -22.02 0.08 -12.10
N GLY A 347 -22.71 -0.10 -10.97
CA GLY A 347 -24.13 0.24 -10.83
C GLY A 347 -24.39 1.75 -11.01
N ALA A 348 -23.52 2.60 -10.47
CA ALA A 348 -23.59 4.05 -10.66
C ALA A 348 -23.42 4.42 -12.14
N MET A 349 -22.50 3.79 -12.87
CA MET A 349 -22.38 3.98 -14.31
C MET A 349 -23.63 3.52 -15.06
N GLN A 350 -24.21 2.38 -14.70
CA GLN A 350 -25.44 1.89 -15.33
C GLN A 350 -26.61 2.86 -15.12
N ALA A 351 -26.73 3.44 -13.92
CA ALA A 351 -27.81 4.37 -13.57
C ALA A 351 -27.65 5.75 -14.23
N ASN A 352 -26.42 6.28 -14.25
CA ASN A 352 -26.15 7.66 -14.67
C ASN A 352 -25.69 7.78 -16.14
N GLU A 353 -25.11 6.73 -16.71
CA GLU A 353 -24.44 6.72 -18.02
C GLU A 353 -24.81 5.44 -18.80
N ALA A 354 -26.12 5.18 -18.93
CA ALA A 354 -26.65 3.93 -19.51
C ALA A 354 -26.14 3.65 -20.93
N GLU A 355 -25.94 4.67 -21.76
CA GLU A 355 -25.39 4.50 -23.11
C GLU A 355 -23.95 3.97 -23.08
N ARG A 356 -23.10 4.53 -22.21
CA ARG A 356 -21.72 4.08 -22.01
C ARG A 356 -21.67 2.66 -21.45
N PHE A 357 -22.55 2.35 -20.49
CA PHE A 357 -22.67 1.00 -19.93
C PHE A 357 -23.09 -0.03 -21.00
N ASN A 358 -24.11 0.27 -21.80
CA ASN A 358 -24.57 -0.63 -22.87
C ASN A 358 -23.50 -0.80 -23.97
N ALA A 359 -22.79 0.27 -24.34
CA ALA A 359 -21.69 0.19 -25.29
C ALA A 359 -20.54 -0.68 -24.77
N MET A 360 -20.21 -0.57 -23.48
CA MET A 360 -19.22 -1.42 -22.81
C MET A 360 -19.63 -2.90 -22.86
N LEU A 361 -20.87 -3.24 -22.51
CA LEU A 361 -21.37 -4.62 -22.56
C LEU A 361 -21.39 -5.19 -23.99
N ALA A 362 -21.76 -4.36 -24.97
CA ALA A 362 -21.74 -4.75 -26.38
C ALA A 362 -20.30 -4.99 -26.88
N GLY A 363 -19.33 -4.22 -26.39
CA GLY A 363 -17.90 -4.35 -26.71
C GLY A 363 -17.22 -5.56 -26.07
N MET A 364 -17.69 -6.03 -24.92
CA MET A 364 -17.20 -7.28 -24.30
C MET A 364 -17.73 -8.49 -25.06
N GLN A 365 -17.05 -8.88 -26.15
CA GLN A 365 -17.44 -10.03 -26.97
C GLN A 365 -16.94 -11.37 -26.41
N ASP A 366 -15.91 -11.34 -25.55
CA ASP A 366 -15.36 -12.53 -24.92
C ASP A 366 -16.32 -13.07 -23.84
N ALA A 367 -16.82 -14.29 -24.06
CA ALA A 367 -17.70 -14.97 -23.11
C ALA A 367 -17.03 -15.17 -21.74
N LYS A 368 -15.71 -15.38 -21.70
CA LYS A 368 -14.96 -15.55 -20.45
C LYS A 368 -14.95 -14.27 -19.63
N GLN A 369 -14.79 -13.11 -20.27
CA GLN A 369 -14.82 -11.81 -19.59
C GLN A 369 -16.22 -11.50 -19.02
N ARG A 370 -17.28 -11.83 -19.76
CA ARG A 370 -18.66 -11.69 -19.27
C ARG A 370 -18.94 -12.57 -18.06
N GLN A 371 -18.54 -13.83 -18.13
CA GLN A 371 -18.68 -14.76 -17.01
C GLN A 371 -17.91 -14.25 -15.77
N LEU A 372 -16.68 -13.78 -15.95
CA LEU A 372 -15.87 -13.28 -14.84
C LEU A 372 -16.47 -12.03 -14.21
N LEU A 373 -17.09 -11.15 -15.02
CA LEU A 373 -17.84 -10.00 -14.52
C LEU A 373 -19.04 -10.46 -13.67
N GLU A 374 -19.84 -11.40 -14.15
CA GLU A 374 -20.99 -11.95 -13.40
C GLU A 374 -20.55 -12.57 -12.07
N GLU A 375 -19.49 -13.38 -12.08
CA GLU A 375 -18.90 -13.99 -10.87
C GLU A 375 -18.39 -12.94 -9.88
N THR A 376 -17.75 -11.88 -10.37
CA THR A 376 -17.28 -10.76 -9.55
C THR A 376 -18.44 -10.03 -8.88
N MET A 377 -19.52 -9.78 -9.63
CA MET A 377 -20.74 -9.14 -9.10
C MET A 377 -21.45 -10.03 -8.07
N GLN A 378 -21.49 -11.34 -8.30
CA GLN A 378 -22.03 -12.28 -7.32
C GLN A 378 -21.22 -12.25 -6.02
N TYR A 379 -19.90 -12.35 -6.12
CA TYR A 379 -19.02 -12.31 -4.95
C TYR A 379 -19.10 -10.98 -4.19
N ALA A 380 -19.25 -9.85 -4.89
CA ALA A 380 -19.50 -8.56 -4.24
C ALA A 380 -20.79 -8.57 -3.38
N ASN A 381 -21.85 -9.24 -3.84
CA ASN A 381 -23.07 -9.40 -3.05
C ASN A 381 -22.86 -10.29 -1.81
N GLU A 382 -22.11 -11.38 -1.95
CA GLU A 382 -21.73 -12.26 -0.83
C GLU A 382 -20.92 -11.47 0.22
N ARG A 383 -19.93 -10.69 -0.22
CA ARG A 383 -19.14 -9.78 0.65
C ARG A 383 -20.02 -8.76 1.36
N ARG A 384 -20.98 -8.15 0.66
CA ARG A 384 -21.92 -7.19 1.27
C ARG A 384 -22.75 -7.82 2.39
N GLN A 385 -23.20 -9.07 2.21
CA GLN A 385 -23.93 -9.81 3.25
C GLN A 385 -23.03 -10.16 4.44
N ALA A 386 -21.81 -10.64 4.19
CA ALA A 386 -20.85 -10.98 5.24
C ALA A 386 -20.48 -9.76 6.10
N LEU A 387 -20.20 -8.61 5.47
CA LEU A 387 -19.91 -7.36 6.17
C LEU A 387 -21.09 -6.87 7.01
N ALA A 388 -22.32 -6.97 6.49
CA ALA A 388 -23.53 -6.62 7.25
C ALA A 388 -23.74 -7.53 8.47
N GLN A 389 -23.47 -8.83 8.33
CA GLN A 389 -23.54 -9.78 9.45
C GLN A 389 -22.46 -9.52 10.50
N ALA A 390 -21.23 -9.23 10.08
CA ALA A 390 -20.14 -8.87 10.99
C ALA A 390 -20.48 -7.60 11.78
N ALA A 391 -21.01 -6.57 11.11
CA ALA A 391 -21.45 -5.34 11.77
C ALA A 391 -22.58 -5.57 12.78
N GLN A 392 -23.52 -6.48 12.49
CA GLN A 392 -24.58 -6.85 13.43
C GLN A 392 -24.08 -7.63 14.66
N ARG A 393 -22.99 -8.41 14.52
CA ARG A 393 -22.38 -9.15 15.64
C ARG A 393 -21.54 -8.26 16.55
N ALA A 394 -21.00 -7.16 16.01
CA ALA A 394 -20.20 -6.19 16.74
C ALA A 394 -21.04 -5.12 17.47
N SER A 395 -22.30 -4.94 17.07
CA SER A 395 -23.30 -4.09 17.74
C SER A 395 -24.06 -4.85 18.82
#